data_AF-A0A9X0AZM0-F1
#
_entry.id   AF-A0A9X0AZM0-F1
#
_cell.length_a   1.000
_cell.length_b   1.000
_cell.length_c   1.000
_cell.angle_alpha   90.00
_cell.angle_beta   90.00
_cell.angle_gamma   90.00
#
_symmetry.space_group_name_H-M   'P 1'
#
loop_
_entity.id
_entity.type
_entity.pdbx_description
1 polymer ?
#
loop_
_entity_poly.entity_id
_entity_poly.type
_entity_poly.pdbx_seq_one_letter_code
_entity_poly.pdbx_strand_id
1 'polypeptide(L)'
;MSELAVRHSYSDDVDRLCIDMGTFRELTRDSPQRPQVLAKLRANLTALSNNLQSEFDRYYNRLSELSADVNGLSSHGGQTDAVRENVIEECFSEIFNCALLWHRLLLDIGMIQGWRTEVPVVG
;
A
#
# COMPACT_ATOMS: atom_id res chain seq x y z
N MET A 1 15.34 0.45 -18.59
CA MET A 1 13.87 0.61 -18.48
C MET A 1 13.65 1.70 -17.45
N SER A 2 12.91 2.76 -17.79
CA SER A 2 12.62 3.83 -16.83
C SER A 2 11.87 3.27 -15.63
N GLU A 3 12.39 3.53 -14.43
CA GLU A 3 11.75 3.27 -13.14
C GLU A 3 10.42 4.06 -13.05
N LEU A 4 9.39 3.60 -13.73
CA LEU A 4 8.04 3.72 -13.18
C LEU A 4 8.03 2.79 -11.98
N ALA A 5 8.58 3.28 -10.87
CA ALA A 5 8.59 2.58 -9.59
C ALA A 5 7.17 2.08 -9.35
N VAL A 6 6.99 0.76 -9.28
CA VAL A 6 5.68 0.12 -9.20
C VAL A 6 4.89 0.84 -8.10
N ARG A 7 3.82 1.54 -8.50
CA ARG A 7 2.96 2.30 -7.60
C ARG A 7 1.73 1.48 -7.30
N HIS A 8 1.18 1.65 -6.11
CA HIS A 8 -0.10 1.07 -5.77
C HIS A 8 -1.24 1.90 -6.35
N SER A 9 -2.41 1.29 -6.48
CA SER A 9 -3.66 1.95 -6.90
C SER A 9 -4.02 3.15 -6.01
N TYR A 10 -3.65 3.10 -4.73
CA TYR A 10 -3.90 4.16 -3.74
C TYR A 10 -2.80 5.24 -3.69
N SER A 11 -1.68 5.09 -4.42
CA SER A 11 -0.53 6.00 -4.26
C SER A 11 -0.87 7.45 -4.61
N ASP A 12 -1.78 7.68 -5.56
CA ASP A 12 -2.24 9.04 -5.89
C ASP A 12 -3.09 9.66 -4.76
N ASP A 13 -3.82 8.83 -4.01
CA ASP A 13 -4.59 9.29 -2.85
C ASP A 13 -3.67 9.67 -1.68
N VAL A 14 -2.56 8.94 -1.49
CA VAL A 14 -1.50 9.30 -0.54
C VAL A 14 -0.89 10.66 -0.91
N ASP A 15 -0.51 10.86 -2.17
CA ASP A 15 0.07 12.13 -2.65
C ASP A 15 -0.89 13.30 -2.42
N ARG A 16 -2.16 13.14 -2.79
CA ARG A 16 -3.21 14.15 -2.58
C ARG A 16 -3.40 14.47 -1.10
N LEU A 17 -3.40 13.44 -0.25
CA LEU A 17 -3.55 13.63 1.19
C LEU A 17 -2.34 14.36 1.80
N CYS A 18 -1.14 14.10 1.28
CA CYS A 18 0.08 14.81 1.65
C CYS A 18 -0.05 16.33 1.38
N ILE A 19 -0.58 16.70 0.21
CA ILE A 19 -0.85 18.10 -0.16
C ILE A 19 -1.93 18.72 0.75
N ASP A 20 -3.04 18.00 0.98
CA ASP A 20 -4.12 18.48 1.86
C ASP A 20 -3.61 18.69 3.31
N MET A 21 -2.74 17.80 3.82
CA MET A 21 -2.11 17.93 5.13
C MET A 21 -1.14 19.10 5.20
N GLY A 22 -0.34 19.33 4.16
CA GLY A 22 0.51 20.51 4.03
C GLY A 22 -0.31 21.79 4.12
N THR A 23 -1.39 21.88 3.33
CA THR A 23 -2.32 23.02 3.35
C THR A 23 -2.90 23.25 4.74
N PHE A 24 -3.36 22.20 5.43
CA PHE A 24 -3.93 22.33 6.77
C PHE A 24 -2.93 22.81 7.83
N ARG A 25 -1.68 22.37 7.73
CA ARG A 25 -0.60 22.81 8.64
C ARG A 25 -0.23 24.27 8.44
N GLU A 26 -0.36 24.80 7.22
CA GLU A 26 -0.13 26.21 6.89
C GLU A 26 -1.27 27.14 7.36
N LEU A 27 -2.49 26.62 7.48
CA LEU A 27 -3.60 27.41 8.01
C LEU A 27 -3.33 27.81 9.46
N THR A 28 -3.62 29.06 9.81
CA THR A 28 -3.69 29.49 11.21
C THR A 28 -4.89 28.85 11.92
N ARG A 29 -4.89 28.81 13.25
CA ARG A 29 -6.00 28.23 14.03
C ARG A 29 -7.32 28.96 13.81
N ASP A 30 -7.27 30.27 13.61
CA ASP A 30 -8.44 31.14 13.44
C ASP A 30 -8.91 31.25 11.99
N SER A 31 -8.27 30.53 11.06
CA SER A 31 -8.65 30.57 9.66
C SER A 31 -10.10 30.07 9.49
N PRO A 32 -10.98 30.84 8.83
CA PRO A 32 -12.37 30.44 8.60
C PRO A 32 -12.50 29.19 7.71
N GLN A 33 -11.45 28.86 6.95
CA GLN A 33 -11.41 27.67 6.08
C GLN A 33 -10.98 26.41 6.84
N ARG A 34 -10.34 26.56 8.01
CA ARG A 34 -9.77 25.45 8.78
C ARG A 34 -10.78 24.34 9.10
N PRO A 35 -12.03 24.63 9.53
CA PRO A 35 -12.99 23.57 9.82
C PRO A 35 -13.36 22.73 8.59
N GLN A 36 -13.49 23.36 7.42
CA GLN A 36 -13.81 22.66 6.17
C GLN A 36 -12.66 21.75 5.73
N VAL A 37 -11.43 22.28 5.77
CA VAL A 37 -10.22 21.51 5.44
C VAL A 37 -10.03 20.34 6.42
N LEU A 38 -10.27 20.55 7.71
CA LEU A 38 -10.22 19.50 8.73
C LEU A 38 -11.25 18.39 8.46
N ALA A 39 -12.48 18.75 8.11
CA ALA A 39 -13.52 17.77 7.80
C ALA A 39 -13.17 16.93 6.55
N LYS A 40 -12.67 17.58 5.49
CA LYS A 40 -12.19 16.90 4.28
C LYS A 40 -11.05 15.94 4.61
N LEU A 41 -10.07 16.39 5.40
CA LEU A 41 -8.94 15.58 5.82
C LEU A 41 -9.37 14.34 6.61
N ARG A 42 -10.32 14.47 7.54
CA ARG A 42 -10.85 13.32 8.30
C ARG A 42 -11.51 12.27 7.39
N ALA A 43 -12.31 12.72 6.41
CA ALA A 43 -12.96 11.83 5.46
C ALA A 43 -11.92 11.08 4.60
N ASN A 44 -10.95 11.83 4.05
CA ASN A 44 -9.90 11.26 3.20
C ASN A 44 -8.97 10.32 3.99
N LEU A 45 -8.58 10.67 5.22
CA LEU A 45 -7.79 9.82 6.11
C LEU A 45 -8.51 8.49 6.38
N THR A 46 -9.82 8.54 6.67
CA THR A 46 -10.62 7.35 6.92
C THR A 46 -10.69 6.45 5.69
N ALA A 47 -11.06 7.02 4.54
CA ALA A 47 -11.16 6.29 3.28
C ALA A 47 -9.83 5.64 2.88
N LEU A 48 -8.74 6.41 2.92
CA LEU A 48 -7.41 5.90 2.56
C LEU A 48 -6.95 4.81 3.52
N SER A 49 -7.20 4.93 4.82
CA SER A 49 -6.82 3.88 5.77
C SER A 49 -7.52 2.55 5.47
N ASN A 50 -8.79 2.58 5.06
CA ASN A 50 -9.52 1.36 4.68
C ASN A 50 -8.93 0.74 3.41
N ASN A 51 -8.60 1.57 2.41
CA ASN A 51 -7.97 1.11 1.17
C ASN A 51 -6.59 0.47 1.45
N LEU A 52 -5.78 1.10 2.31
CA LEU A 52 -4.46 0.58 2.68
C LEU A 52 -4.55 -0.75 3.42
N GLN A 53 -5.52 -0.91 4.32
CA GLN A 53 -5.74 -2.19 4.99
C GLN A 53 -6.16 -3.28 4.00
N SER A 54 -7.07 -2.98 3.07
CA SER A 54 -7.48 -3.94 2.04
C SER A 54 -6.32 -4.35 1.13
N GLU A 55 -5.44 -3.43 0.80
CA GLU A 55 -4.25 -3.69 -0.02
C GLU A 55 -3.22 -4.51 0.77
N PHE A 56 -3.07 -4.24 2.06
CA PHE A 56 -2.21 -5.03 2.96
C PHE A 56 -2.66 -6.48 2.98
N ASP A 57 -3.95 -6.73 3.20
CA ASP A 57 -4.52 -8.08 3.25
C ASP A 57 -4.34 -8.79 1.91
N ARG A 58 -4.51 -8.08 0.78
CA ARG A 58 -4.29 -8.64 -0.56
C ARG A 58 -2.85 -9.10 -0.77
N TYR A 59 -1.86 -8.28 -0.44
CA TYR A 59 -0.46 -8.64 -0.63
C TYR A 59 0.00 -9.73 0.35
N TYR A 60 -0.47 -9.69 1.59
CA TYR A 60 -0.20 -10.74 2.57
C TYR A 60 -0.71 -12.10 2.07
N ASN A 61 -1.95 -12.17 1.59
CA ASN A 61 -2.52 -13.40 1.03
C ASN A 61 -1.77 -13.86 -0.22
N ARG A 62 -1.47 -12.95 -1.15
CA ARG A 62 -0.76 -13.29 -2.39
C ARG A 62 0.65 -13.84 -2.13
N LEU A 63 1.39 -13.23 -1.19
CA LEU A 63 2.71 -13.74 -0.78
C LEU A 63 2.62 -15.14 -0.17
N SER A 64 1.57 -15.41 0.63
CA SER A 64 1.32 -16.73 1.19
C SER A 64 0.99 -17.77 0.12
N GLU A 65 0.16 -17.42 -0.87
CA GLU A 65 -0.20 -18.29 -2.00
C GLU A 65 1.02 -18.63 -2.86
N LEU A 66 1.78 -17.62 -3.29
CA LEU A 66 2.99 -17.80 -4.09
C LEU A 66 4.03 -18.68 -3.38
N SER A 67 4.18 -18.49 -2.07
CA SER A 67 5.07 -19.33 -1.25
C SER A 67 4.58 -20.79 -1.22
N ALA A 68 3.27 -21.02 -1.15
CA ALA A 68 2.69 -22.37 -1.18
C ALA A 68 2.86 -23.03 -2.55
N ASP A 69 2.69 -22.28 -3.65
CA ASP A 69 2.85 -22.76 -5.01
C ASP A 69 4.30 -23.20 -5.29
N VAL A 70 5.28 -22.38 -4.92
CA VAL A 70 6.71 -22.74 -5.03
C VAL A 70 7.03 -24.00 -4.24
N ASN A 71 6.52 -24.12 -3.01
CA ASN A 71 6.73 -25.30 -2.18
C ASN A 71 6.03 -26.55 -2.73
N GLY A 72 4.83 -26.42 -3.32
CA GLY A 72 4.06 -27.52 -3.90
C GLY A 72 4.68 -28.08 -5.18
N LEU A 73 5.23 -27.20 -6.04
CA LEU A 73 5.89 -27.55 -7.30
C LEU A 73 7.18 -28.37 -7.13
N SER A 74 7.73 -28.43 -5.91
CA SER A 74 8.91 -29.23 -5.58
C SER A 74 8.69 -30.75 -5.57
N SER A 75 7.42 -31.23 -5.62
CA SER A 75 7.09 -32.56 -5.09
C SER A 75 6.54 -33.63 -6.06
N HIS A 76 6.27 -33.37 -7.35
CA HIS A 76 5.65 -34.39 -8.22
C HIS A 76 6.30 -34.48 -9.61
N GLY A 77 6.73 -35.69 -10.00
CA GLY A 77 7.39 -35.97 -11.28
C GLY A 77 6.45 -35.88 -12.49
N GLY A 78 6.98 -35.37 -13.62
CA GLY A 78 6.35 -35.49 -14.94
C GLY A 78 6.27 -34.22 -15.79
N GLN A 79 6.53 -33.03 -15.24
CA GLN A 79 6.69 -31.81 -16.03
C GLN A 79 8.13 -31.70 -16.53
N THR A 80 8.33 -31.23 -17.77
CA THR A 80 9.64 -30.84 -18.31
C THR A 80 10.29 -29.82 -17.37
N ASP A 81 11.43 -30.17 -16.78
CA ASP A 81 12.13 -29.40 -15.74
C ASP A 81 12.29 -27.91 -16.10
N ALA A 82 12.51 -27.59 -17.37
CA ALA A 82 12.59 -26.20 -17.85
C ALA A 82 11.30 -25.37 -17.66
N VAL A 83 10.12 -25.99 -17.80
CA VAL A 83 8.83 -25.29 -17.54
C VAL A 83 8.66 -25.04 -16.05
N ARG A 84 9.11 -25.97 -15.20
CA ARG A 84 9.07 -25.82 -13.75
C ARG A 84 10.00 -24.72 -13.27
N GLU A 85 11.23 -24.71 -13.76
CA GLU A 85 12.23 -23.68 -13.42
C GLU A 85 11.72 -22.28 -13.82
N ASN A 86 11.15 -22.13 -15.02
CA ASN A 86 10.55 -20.86 -15.44
C ASN A 86 9.42 -20.39 -14.52
N VAL A 87 8.51 -21.29 -14.13
CA VAL A 87 7.40 -20.94 -13.21
C VAL A 87 7.93 -20.54 -11.82
N ILE A 88 8.95 -21.24 -11.33
CA ILE A 88 9.59 -20.89 -10.05
C ILE A 88 10.24 -19.51 -10.13
N GLU A 89 10.95 -19.19 -11.21
CA GLU A 89 11.55 -17.86 -11.44
C GLU A 89 10.49 -16.76 -11.53
N GLU A 90 9.37 -17.00 -12.23
CA GLU A 90 8.23 -16.09 -12.29
C GLU A 90 7.64 -15.83 -10.90
N CYS A 91 7.43 -16.89 -10.11
CA CYS A 91 6.95 -16.77 -8.72
C CYS A 91 7.94 -15.97 -7.85
N PHE A 92 9.24 -16.20 -7.97
CA PHE A 92 10.24 -15.43 -7.21
C PHE A 92 10.25 -13.95 -7.58
N SER A 93 10.13 -13.64 -8.88
CA SER A 93 10.02 -12.26 -9.35
C SER A 93 8.76 -11.57 -8.81
N GLU A 94 7.63 -12.28 -8.79
CA GLU A 94 6.39 -11.77 -8.21
C GLU A 94 6.50 -11.56 -6.70
N ILE A 95 7.11 -12.49 -5.95
CA ILE A 95 7.39 -12.34 -4.51
C ILE A 95 8.24 -11.10 -4.25
N PHE A 96 9.31 -10.89 -5.02
CA PHE A 96 10.18 -9.72 -4.87
C PHE A 96 9.40 -8.41 -5.08
N ASN A 97 8.60 -8.34 -6.14
CA ASN A 97 7.77 -7.16 -6.43
C ASN A 97 6.70 -6.93 -5.33
N CYS A 98 6.03 -7.99 -4.88
CA CYS A 98 5.07 -7.90 -3.77
C CYS A 98 5.72 -7.44 -2.47
N ALA A 99 6.94 -7.91 -2.15
CA ALA A 99 7.66 -7.49 -0.95
C ALA A 99 8.05 -6.00 -1.00
N LEU A 100 8.53 -5.51 -2.14
CA LEU A 100 8.80 -4.08 -2.34
C LEU A 100 7.55 -3.22 -2.15
N LEU A 101 6.44 -3.64 -2.76
CA LEU A 101 5.15 -2.97 -2.64
C LEU A 101 4.63 -2.99 -1.19
N TRP A 102 4.76 -4.12 -0.50
CA TRP A 102 4.38 -4.26 0.90
C TRP A 102 5.19 -3.34 1.82
N HIS A 103 6.50 -3.22 1.60
CA HIS A 103 7.34 -2.31 2.36
C HIS A 103 6.91 -0.85 2.18
N ARG A 104 6.62 -0.43 0.94
CA ARG A 104 6.10 0.91 0.66
C ARG A 104 4.76 1.17 1.35
N LEU A 105 3.87 0.19 1.33
CA LEU A 105 2.57 0.25 2.01
C LEU A 105 2.72 0.47 3.51
N LEU A 106 3.67 -0.21 4.17
CA LEU A 106 3.93 -0.01 5.60
C LEU A 106 4.37 1.42 5.93
N LEU A 107 5.21 2.03 5.08
CA LEU A 107 5.62 3.42 5.25
C LEU A 107 4.42 4.37 5.13
N ASP A 108 3.56 4.17 4.13
CA ASP A 108 2.36 4.97 3.91
C ASP A 108 1.37 4.82 5.08
N ILE A 109 1.17 3.60 5.60
CA ILE A 109 0.36 3.34 6.80
C ILE A 109 0.94 4.09 8.01
N GLY A 110 2.25 4.00 8.26
CA GLY A 110 2.90 4.65 9.39
C GLY A 110 2.75 6.18 9.34
N MET A 111 2.93 6.76 8.15
CA MET A 111 2.72 8.20 7.93
C MET A 111 1.28 8.62 8.23
N ILE A 112 0.30 7.88 7.72
CA ILE A 112 -1.13 8.17 7.93
C ILE A 112 -1.54 8.02 9.38
N GLN A 113 -1.00 7.02 10.09
CA GLN A 113 -1.19 6.89 11.53
C GLN A 113 -0.65 8.12 12.28
N GLY A 114 0.50 8.65 11.87
CA GLY A 114 1.03 9.92 12.38
C GLY A 114 0.03 11.06 12.18
N TRP A 115 -0.50 11.24 10.97
CA TRP A 115 -1.47 12.30 10.68
C TRP A 115 -2.79 12.16 11.44
N ARG A 116 -3.25 10.93 11.73
CA ARG A 116 -4.43 10.71 12.59
C ARG A 116 -4.26 11.25 14.01
N THR A 117 -3.04 11.40 14.51
CA THR A 117 -2.79 12.03 15.81
C THR A 117 -2.95 13.56 15.75
N GLU A 118 -2.56 14.18 14.64
CA GLU A 118 -2.69 15.63 14.41
C GLU A 118 -4.11 16.03 14.01
N VAL A 119 -4.78 15.16 13.27
CA VAL A 119 -6.15 15.31 12.79
C VAL A 119 -6.97 14.15 13.37
N PRO A 120 -7.33 14.21 14.66
CA PRO A 120 -8.11 13.14 15.27
C PRO A 120 -9.45 13.04 14.55
N VAL A 121 -9.71 11.85 14.00
CA VAL A 121 -11.01 11.48 13.45
C VAL A 121 -11.92 11.24 14.67
N VAL A 122 -12.95 12.06 14.82
CA VAL A 122 -13.96 11.84 15.86
C VAL A 122 -14.85 10.71 15.34
N GLY A 123 -14.92 9.61 16.09
CA GLY A 123 -15.81 8.48 15.81
C GLY A 123 -17.26 8.82 16.08
#